data_AF-A0A7K6EQN2-F1
#
_entry.id   AF-A0A7K6EQN2-F1
#
_cell.length_a   1.000
_cell.length_b   1.000
_cell.length_c   1.000
_cell.angle_alpha   90.00
_cell.angle_beta   90.00
_cell.angle_gamma   90.00
#
_symmetry.space_group_name_H-M   'P 1'
#
loop_
_entity.id
_entity.type
_entity.pdbx_description
1 polymer ?
#
loop_
_entity_poly.entity_id
_entity_poly.type
_entity_poly.pdbx_seq_one_letter_code
_entity_poly.pdbx_strand_id
1 'polypeptide(L)' 'GFKTCVLTNNWVDDSDGRFRTAAVLQELRRHFDLVLESCRIGMRKPDPGIYSYALEALQAKPQEV' A
#
# COMPACT_ATOMS: atom_id res chain seq x y z
N GLY A 1 -17.03 -8.03 -8.15
CA GLY A 1 -16.28 -6.78 -8.38
C GLY A 1 -14.79 -7.09 -8.34
N PHE A 2 -13.93 -6.14 -8.71
CA PHE A 2 -12.48 -6.27 -8.57
C PHE A 2 -12.05 -5.93 -7.15
N LYS A 3 -11.06 -6.65 -6.61
CA LYS A 3 -10.36 -6.26 -5.38
C LYS A 3 -9.27 -5.27 -5.77
N THR A 4 -9.19 -4.15 -5.06
CA THR A 4 -8.34 -3.01 -5.40
C THR A 4 -7.31 -2.76 -4.30
N CYS A 5 -6.07 -2.48 -4.67
CA CYS A 5 -4.98 -2.27 -3.72
C CYS A 5 -4.04 -1.15 -4.19
N VAL A 6 -3.67 -0.28 -3.26
CA VAL A 6 -2.56 0.66 -3.43
C VAL A 6 -1.31 0.07 -2.80
N LEU A 7 -0.31 -0.25 -3.60
CA LEU A 7 1.02 -0.67 -3.14
C LEU A 7 2.02 0.47 -3.31
N THR A 8 2.41 1.12 -2.22
CA THR A 8 3.21 2.37 -2.26
C THR A 8 4.59 2.24 -1.60
N ASN A 9 5.58 2.85 -2.24
CA ASN A 9 6.87 3.15 -1.62
C ASN A 9 6.77 4.52 -0.95
N ASN A 10 6.40 4.56 0.33
CA ASN A 10 6.24 5.80 1.10
C ASN A 10 7.07 5.78 2.40
N TRP A 11 7.04 6.90 3.12
CA TRP A 11 7.71 7.11 4.40
C TRP A 11 6.70 7.50 5.48
N VAL A 12 7.10 7.40 6.74
CA VAL A 12 6.36 8.02 7.85
C VAL A 12 6.68 9.52 7.79
N ASP A 13 5.68 10.33 7.44
CA ASP A 13 5.83 11.78 7.40
C ASP A 13 5.74 12.37 8.81
N ASP A 14 6.87 12.75 9.37
CA ASP A 14 7.06 13.39 10.67
C ASP A 14 7.24 14.91 10.57
N SER A 15 7.05 15.49 9.38
CA SER A 15 7.16 16.93 9.15
C SER A 15 5.94 17.73 9.64
N ASP A 16 6.06 19.05 9.59
CA ASP A 16 4.92 19.97 9.80
C ASP A 16 3.80 19.78 8.75
N GLY A 17 4.15 19.20 7.59
CA GLY A 17 3.24 18.89 6.49
C GLY A 17 2.45 17.59 6.64
N ARG A 18 2.68 16.80 7.69
CA ARG A 18 2.13 15.43 7.87
C ARG A 18 0.63 15.31 7.68
N PHE A 19 -0.13 16.36 7.99
CA PHE A 19 -1.59 16.39 7.83
C PHE A 19 -2.02 16.21 6.37
N ARG A 20 -1.24 16.73 5.39
CA ARG A 20 -1.54 16.57 3.97
C ARG A 20 -1.37 15.12 3.53
N THR A 21 -0.24 14.52 3.90
CA THR A 21 0.05 13.11 3.61
C THR A 21 -0.98 12.19 4.26
N ALA A 22 -1.35 12.47 5.52
CA ALA A 22 -2.39 11.75 6.24
C ALA A 22 -3.76 11.85 5.54
N ALA A 23 -4.15 13.05 5.07
CA ALA A 23 -5.41 13.25 4.37
C ALA A 23 -5.48 12.44 3.06
N VAL A 24 -4.40 12.43 2.27
CA VAL A 24 -4.33 11.62 1.04
C VAL A 24 -4.44 10.13 1.35
N LEU A 25 -3.67 9.64 2.34
CA LEU A 25 -3.73 8.23 2.74
C LEU A 25 -5.09 7.85 3.31
N GLN A 26 -5.76 8.76 4.01
CA GLN A 26 -7.12 8.54 4.49
C GLN A 26 -8.09 8.40 3.31
N GLU A 27 -7.99 9.25 2.31
CA GLU A 27 -8.86 9.18 1.12
C GLU A 27 -8.64 7.88 0.35
N LEU A 28 -7.38 7.46 0.15
CA LEU A 28 -7.07 6.17 -0.48
C LEU A 28 -7.68 5.00 0.27
N ARG A 29 -7.61 4.99 1.61
CA ARG A 29 -8.22 3.92 2.43
C ARG A 29 -9.74 3.88 2.37
N ARG A 30 -10.41 4.93 1.87
CA ARG A 30 -11.88 4.94 1.69
C ARG A 30 -12.31 4.36 0.34
N HIS A 31 -11.44 4.39 -0.66
CA HIS A 31 -11.77 3.98 -2.03
C HIS A 31 -11.17 2.64 -2.45
N PHE A 32 -10.15 2.17 -1.73
CA PHE A 32 -9.45 0.92 -2.05
C PHE A 32 -9.62 -0.10 -0.93
N ASP A 33 -9.72 -1.38 -1.29
CA ASP A 33 -9.86 -2.47 -0.31
C ASP A 33 -8.61 -2.59 0.56
N LEU A 34 -7.44 -2.29 -0.01
CA LEU A 34 -6.15 -2.34 0.69
C LEU A 34 -5.26 -1.14 0.34
N VAL A 35 -4.53 -0.65 1.35
CA VAL A 35 -3.43 0.32 1.18
C VAL A 35 -2.21 -0.24 1.90
N LEU A 36 -1.23 -0.69 1.13
CA LEU A 36 0.00 -1.33 1.58
C LEU A 36 1.17 -0.35 1.48
N GLU A 37 1.70 0.01 2.65
CA GLU A 37 2.72 1.05 2.81
C GLU A 37 4.09 0.43 3.11
N SER A 38 5.09 0.71 2.27
CA SER A 38 6.44 0.16 2.45
C SER A 38 7.05 0.48 3.82
N CYS A 39 6.80 1.68 4.36
CA CYS A 39 7.31 2.09 5.66
C CYS A 39 6.70 1.30 6.83
N ARG A 40 5.55 0.65 6.62
CA ARG A 40 4.89 -0.21 7.60
C ARG A 40 5.26 -1.68 7.43
N ILE A 41 5.40 -2.11 6.18
CA ILE A 41 5.73 -3.51 5.83
C ILE A 41 7.22 -3.82 6.04
N GLY A 42 8.10 -2.81 5.94
CA GLY A 42 9.55 -3.00 6.05
C GLY A 42 10.21 -3.52 4.76
N MET A 43 9.44 -3.63 3.67
CA MET A 43 9.90 -3.97 2.33
C MET A 43 9.45 -2.87 1.36
N ARG A 44 10.26 -2.60 0.32
CA ARG A 44 9.93 -1.60 -0.71
C ARG A 44 10.16 -2.18 -2.10
N LYS A 45 9.39 -1.73 -3.09
CA LYS A 45 9.67 -2.06 -4.50
C LYS A 45 11.07 -1.56 -4.86
N PRO A 46 11.87 -2.33 -5.63
CA PRO A 46 11.50 -3.55 -6.36
C PRO A 46 11.79 -4.87 -5.63
N ASP A 47 11.93 -4.89 -4.30
CA ASP A 47 12.14 -6.14 -3.54
C ASP A 47 11.04 -7.17 -3.90
N PRO A 48 11.38 -8.39 -4.35
CA PRO A 48 10.38 -9.40 -4.73
C PRO A 48 9.42 -9.75 -3.59
N GLY A 49 9.86 -9.69 -2.33
CA GLY A 49 9.06 -10.01 -1.15
C GLY A 49 7.84 -9.10 -0.99
N ILE A 50 7.91 -7.84 -1.43
CA ILE A 50 6.76 -6.93 -1.34
C ILE A 50 5.60 -7.34 -2.26
N TYR A 51 5.90 -7.95 -3.41
CA TYR A 51 4.88 -8.42 -4.34
C TYR A 51 4.23 -9.72 -3.83
N SER A 52 5.03 -10.63 -3.27
CA SER A 52 4.51 -11.83 -2.61
C SER A 52 3.59 -11.47 -1.43
N TYR A 53 4.00 -10.51 -0.60
CA TYR A 53 3.19 -10.00 0.51
C TYR A 53 1.87 -9.37 0.02
N ALA A 54 1.91 -8.58 -1.06
CA ALA A 54 0.72 -7.96 -1.63
C ALA A 54 -0.27 -9.00 -2.18
N LEU A 55 0.23 -10.05 -2.86
CA LEU A 55 -0.59 -11.15 -3.37
C LEU A 55 -1.25 -11.95 -2.23
N GLU A 56 -0.50 -12.22 -1.15
CA GLU A 56 -1.03 -12.87 0.05
C GLU A 56 -2.14 -12.05 0.70
N ALA A 57 -1.94 -10.74 0.89
CA ALA A 57 -2.94 -9.83 1.46
C ALA A 57 -4.19 -9.70 0.56
N LEU A 58 -3.99 -9.69 -0.76
CA LEU A 58 -5.07 -9.69 -1.74
C LEU A 58 -5.80 -11.05 -1.81
N GLN A 59 -5.18 -12.13 -1.33
CA GLN A 59 -5.62 -13.52 -1.52
C GLN A 59 -5.79 -13.86 -3.00
N ALA A 60 -4.85 -13.39 -3.82
CA ALA A 60 -4.85 -13.54 -5.27
C ALA A 60 -3.60 -14.26 -5.77
N LYS A 61 -3.71 -14.92 -6.91
CA LYS A 61 -2.59 -15.49 -7.65
C LYS A 61 -1.95 -14.42 -8.55
N PRO A 62 -0.65 -14.53 -8.88
CA PRO A 62 0.01 -13.58 -9.77
C PRO A 62 -0.70 -13.37 -11.11
N GLN A 63 -1.36 -14.40 -11.66
CA GLN A 63 -2.03 -14.34 -12.96
C GLN A 63 -3.39 -13.61 -12.91
N GLU A 64 -3.85 -13.22 -11.73
CA GLU A 64 -5.14 -12.56 -11.50
C GLU A 64 -5.00 -11.04 -11.29
N VAL A 65 -3.77 -10.51 -11.29
CA VAL A 65 -3.42 -9.11 -10.99
C VAL A 65 -2.82 -8.41 -12.20
#